data_AF-Q5AA42-F1
#
_entry.id   AF-Q5AA42-F1
#
_cell.length_a   1.000
_cell.length_b   1.000
_cell.length_c   1.000
_cell.angle_alpha   90.00
_cell.angle_beta   90.00
_cell.angle_gamma   90.00
#
_symmetry.space_group_name_H-M   'P 1'
#
loop_
_entity.id
_entity.type
_entity.pdbx_description
1 polymer ?
#
loop_
_entity_poly.entity_id
_entity_poly.type
_entity_poly.pdbx_seq_one_letter_code
_entity_poly.pdbx_strand_id
1 'polypeptide(L)'
;MSQPHSQQQKDITDPKQLITIYKKQGKFDNQRRLLLDNFKQSETYNDLILKLKLLIGNKVKQDPNILMKNKGKMAALIQGEMTTNNDNNELLNIVDKDIQDKIIDSFEFHNLVKNDLIDIKQELLGISDEEIAKIKDQEKLKLERLRMEAKMKDLKRIQQQQLQNQEQQHQVEKNYKNNFKIKNLASSSSNHRVNKPPRFNFRDSNNNITDTYDKQTSQPTKEKKKDKISFMMY
;
A
#
# COMPACT_ATOMS: atom_id res chain seq x y z
N MET A 1 4.84 63.27 -7.02
CA MET A 1 4.85 62.27 -8.11
C MET A 1 5.82 61.16 -7.72
N SER A 2 5.32 60.14 -7.02
CA SER A 2 6.11 59.03 -6.50
C SER A 2 6.33 58.00 -7.60
N GLN A 3 7.59 57.70 -7.94
CA GLN A 3 7.91 56.61 -8.87
C GLN A 3 7.56 55.25 -8.24
N PRO A 4 6.95 54.32 -8.99
CA PRO A 4 6.66 52.98 -8.50
C PRO A 4 7.92 52.08 -8.59
N HIS A 5 8.04 51.18 -7.62
CA HIS A 5 9.12 50.20 -7.53
C HIS A 5 9.12 49.21 -8.70
N SER A 6 10.13 49.33 -9.57
CA SER A 6 10.54 48.26 -10.49
C SER A 6 11.26 47.17 -9.70
N GLN A 7 10.50 46.23 -9.13
CA GLN A 7 11.08 45.01 -8.56
C GLN A 7 11.63 44.14 -9.70
N GLN A 8 12.94 43.95 -9.68
CA GLN A 8 13.70 43.08 -10.57
C GLN A 8 13.00 41.72 -10.75
N GLN A 9 12.47 41.48 -11.95
CA GLN A 9 12.14 40.16 -12.47
C GLN A 9 13.45 39.36 -12.55
N LYS A 10 13.81 38.66 -11.46
CA LYS A 10 14.88 37.67 -11.49
C LYS A 10 14.30 36.41 -12.12
N ASP A 11 14.88 35.97 -13.22
CA ASP A 11 14.55 34.70 -13.87
C ASP A 11 14.59 33.56 -12.86
N ILE A 12 13.42 33.07 -12.45
CA ILE A 12 13.29 31.93 -11.54
C ILE A 12 13.52 30.67 -12.38
N THR A 13 14.80 30.32 -12.52
CA THR A 13 15.27 29.10 -13.17
C THR A 13 15.51 27.97 -12.17
N ASP A 14 15.64 28.28 -10.88
CA ASP A 14 15.93 27.31 -9.82
C ASP A 14 14.64 26.67 -9.26
N PRO A 15 14.49 25.33 -9.32
CA PRO A 15 13.38 24.60 -8.70
C PRO A 15 13.15 24.95 -7.22
N LYS A 16 14.21 25.25 -6.45
CA LYS A 16 14.07 25.60 -5.02
C LYS A 16 13.33 26.92 -4.81
N GLN A 17 13.54 27.90 -5.69
CA GLN A 17 12.82 29.17 -5.63
C GLN A 17 11.35 28.97 -5.95
N LEU A 18 11.04 28.14 -6.95
CA LEU A 18 9.67 27.80 -7.30
C LEU A 18 8.93 27.11 -6.15
N ILE A 19 9.57 26.18 -5.45
CA ILE A 19 9.03 25.54 -4.23
C ILE A 19 8.74 26.59 -3.14
N THR A 20 9.66 27.54 -2.95
CA THR A 20 9.50 28.59 -1.94
C THR A 20 8.28 29.47 -2.25
N ILE A 21 8.09 29.84 -3.52
CA ILE A 21 6.95 30.63 -3.97
C ILE A 21 5.65 29.83 -3.86
N TYR A 22 5.65 28.57 -4.30
CA TYR A 22 4.50 27.66 -4.16
C TYR A 22 4.02 27.53 -2.71
N LYS A 23 4.95 27.46 -1.75
CA LYS A 23 4.65 27.50 -0.32
C LYS A 23 4.16 28.87 0.13
N LYS A 24 4.82 29.96 -0.26
CA LYS A 24 4.47 31.33 0.13
C LYS A 24 3.08 31.76 -0.36
N GLN A 25 2.65 31.28 -1.53
CA GLN A 25 1.30 31.51 -2.05
C GLN A 25 0.22 30.68 -1.34
N GLY A 26 0.58 29.80 -0.39
CA GLY A 26 -0.37 28.97 0.36
C GLY A 26 -0.92 27.77 -0.41
N LYS A 27 -0.49 27.54 -1.66
CA LYS A 27 -0.94 26.39 -2.48
C LYS A 27 -0.55 25.07 -1.83
N PHE A 28 0.66 24.97 -1.28
CA PHE A 28 1.11 23.80 -0.53
C PHE A 28 0.19 23.48 0.67
N ASP A 29 -0.13 24.48 1.49
CA ASP A 29 -0.97 24.27 2.68
C ASP A 29 -2.42 23.94 2.31
N ASN A 30 -2.93 24.51 1.22
CA ASN A 30 -4.25 24.17 0.69
C ASN A 30 -4.29 22.71 0.21
N GLN A 31 -3.29 22.24 -0.56
CA GLN A 31 -3.21 20.85 -0.98
C GLN A 31 -3.06 19.91 0.21
N ARG A 32 -2.21 20.25 1.18
CA ARG A 32 -2.04 19.49 2.41
C ARG A 32 -3.36 19.36 3.18
N ARG A 33 -4.14 20.44 3.29
CA ARG A 33 -5.46 20.42 3.95
C ARG A 33 -6.43 19.52 3.19
N LEU A 34 -6.52 19.67 1.87
CA LEU A 34 -7.40 18.85 1.03
C LEU A 34 -7.05 17.36 1.11
N LEU A 35 -5.77 17.01 1.03
CA LEU A 35 -5.31 15.63 1.20
C LEU A 35 -5.70 15.06 2.56
N LEU A 36 -5.54 15.85 3.64
CA LEU A 36 -5.91 15.42 4.98
C LEU A 36 -7.42 15.22 5.13
N ASP A 37 -8.22 16.10 4.55
CA ASP A 37 -9.68 16.01 4.62
C ASP A 37 -10.20 14.84 3.77
N ASN A 38 -9.65 14.62 2.58
CA ASN A 38 -9.92 13.44 1.76
C ASN A 38 -9.51 12.15 2.49
N PHE A 39 -8.36 12.15 3.17
CA PHE A 39 -7.93 11.01 3.98
C PHE A 39 -8.94 10.72 5.10
N LYS A 40 -9.39 11.72 5.87
CA LYS A 40 -10.39 11.53 6.93
C LYS A 40 -11.74 10.97 6.44
N GLN A 41 -12.09 11.21 5.18
CA GLN A 41 -13.30 10.69 4.55
C GLN A 41 -13.10 9.32 3.89
N SER A 42 -11.86 8.85 3.78
CA SER A 42 -11.54 7.61 3.08
C SER A 42 -11.79 6.37 3.94
N GLU A 43 -11.98 5.23 3.27
CA GLU A 43 -12.08 3.91 3.90
C GLU A 43 -10.81 3.58 4.71
N THR A 44 -9.63 3.94 4.18
CA THR A 44 -8.33 3.80 4.83
C THR A 44 -8.32 4.42 6.24
N TYR A 45 -8.94 5.58 6.42
CA TYR A 45 -9.04 6.21 7.73
C TYR A 45 -9.97 5.45 8.67
N ASN A 46 -11.10 4.92 8.16
CA ASN A 46 -11.99 4.09 8.95
C ASN A 46 -11.31 2.80 9.40
N ASP A 47 -10.54 2.16 8.52
CA ASP A 47 -9.75 0.96 8.82
C ASP A 47 -8.67 1.25 9.86
N LEU A 48 -7.95 2.38 9.71
CA LEU A 48 -6.98 2.85 10.69
C LEU A 48 -7.63 3.05 12.07
N ILE A 49 -8.79 3.71 12.12
CA ILE A 49 -9.52 3.93 13.37
C ILE A 49 -10.01 2.62 13.98
N LEU A 50 -10.49 1.68 13.16
CA LEU A 50 -10.94 0.37 13.64
C LEU A 50 -9.78 -0.42 14.23
N LYS A 51 -8.64 -0.49 13.52
CA LYS A 51 -7.42 -1.14 14.03
C LYS A 51 -6.90 -0.48 15.29
N LEU A 52 -6.92 0.85 15.37
CA LEU A 52 -6.52 1.58 16.56
C LEU A 52 -7.43 1.27 17.76
N LYS A 53 -8.75 1.21 17.55
CA LYS A 53 -9.71 0.80 18.59
C LYS A 53 -9.46 -0.61 19.09
N LEU A 54 -9.14 -1.55 18.20
CA LEU A 54 -8.80 -2.93 18.57
C LEU A 54 -7.50 -2.99 19.40
N LEU A 55 -6.46 -2.26 18.97
CA LEU A 55 -5.19 -2.18 19.70
C LEU A 55 -5.39 -1.61 21.10
N ILE A 56 -6.08 -0.47 21.21
CA ILE A 56 -6.40 0.15 22.50
C ILE A 56 -7.27 -0.78 23.34
N GLY A 57 -8.30 -1.40 22.76
CA GLY A 57 -9.16 -2.36 23.47
C GLY A 57 -8.38 -3.53 24.05
N ASN A 58 -7.40 -4.06 23.30
CA ASN A 58 -6.51 -5.11 23.79
C ASN A 58 -5.59 -4.61 24.91
N LYS A 59 -5.07 -3.37 24.82
CA LYS A 59 -4.22 -2.78 25.87
C LYS A 59 -4.99 -2.47 27.14
N VAL A 60 -6.22 -1.96 27.05
CA VAL A 60 -7.09 -1.71 28.20
C VAL A 60 -7.46 -3.03 28.90
N LYS A 61 -7.65 -4.11 28.15
CA LYS A 61 -7.87 -5.45 28.74
C LYS A 61 -6.63 -5.98 29.48
N GLN A 62 -5.43 -5.67 28.99
CA GLN A 62 -4.16 -6.08 29.62
C GLN A 62 -3.82 -5.23 30.86
N ASP A 63 -4.02 -3.91 30.80
CA ASP A 63 -3.80 -2.99 31.92
C ASP A 63 -4.94 -1.94 31.98
N PRO A 64 -6.01 -2.20 32.75
CA PRO A 64 -7.11 -1.25 32.90
C PRO A 64 -6.68 0.10 33.49
N ASN A 65 -5.59 0.15 34.26
CA ASN A 65 -5.08 1.39 34.85
C ASN A 65 -4.56 2.37 33.81
N ILE A 66 -4.35 1.95 32.56
CA ILE A 66 -3.99 2.85 31.46
C ILE A 66 -5.03 3.96 31.27
N LEU A 67 -6.32 3.67 31.55
CA LEU A 67 -7.41 4.63 31.47
C LEU A 67 -7.35 5.70 32.57
N MET A 68 -6.66 5.42 33.66
CA MET A 68 -6.45 6.38 34.76
C MET A 68 -5.28 7.34 34.48
N LYS A 69 -4.48 7.10 33.43
CA LYS A 69 -3.37 7.98 33.04
C LYS A 69 -3.92 9.22 32.32
N ASN A 70 -3.23 10.36 32.48
CA ASN A 70 -3.55 11.59 31.76
C ASN A 70 -3.65 11.34 30.24
N LYS A 71 -4.60 12.00 29.57
CA LYS A 71 -4.84 11.85 28.12
C LYS A 71 -3.56 11.93 27.28
N GLY A 72 -2.65 12.86 27.60
CA GLY A 72 -1.36 12.99 26.92
C GLY A 72 -0.40 11.82 27.16
N LYS A 73 -0.35 11.27 28.39
CA LYS A 73 0.46 10.08 28.70
C LYS A 73 -0.08 8.84 27.99
N MET A 74 -1.41 8.71 27.91
CA MET A 74 -2.06 7.64 27.15
C MET A 74 -1.73 7.73 25.66
N ALA A 75 -1.86 8.92 25.06
CA ALA A 75 -1.51 9.14 23.66
C ALA A 75 -0.04 8.80 23.36
N ALA A 76 0.88 9.20 24.25
CA ALA A 76 2.29 8.88 24.12
C ALA A 76 2.58 7.37 24.21
N LEU A 77 1.90 6.64 25.11
CA LEU A 77 2.04 5.19 25.21
C LEU A 77 1.54 4.48 23.94
N ILE A 78 0.37 4.90 23.44
CA ILE A 78 -0.20 4.36 22.19
C ILE A 78 0.75 4.64 21.02
N GLN A 79 1.25 5.87 20.90
CA GLN A 79 2.18 6.26 19.86
C GLN A 79 3.49 5.46 19.94
N GLY A 80 4.05 5.29 21.16
CA GLY A 80 5.25 4.49 21.38
C GLY A 80 5.07 3.06 20.88
N GLU A 81 3.97 2.41 21.27
CA GLU A 81 3.65 1.03 20.86
C GLU A 81 3.43 0.88 19.35
N MET A 82 2.83 1.88 18.70
CA MET A 82 2.69 1.91 17.25
C MET A 82 4.05 1.98 16.54
N THR A 83 5.05 2.60 17.16
CA THR A 83 6.40 2.75 16.58
C THR A 83 7.37 1.61 16.93
N THR A 84 7.19 0.92 18.06
CA THR A 84 8.16 -0.06 18.57
C THR A 84 7.88 -1.50 18.15
N ASN A 85 6.61 -1.88 17.94
CA ASN A 85 6.26 -3.27 17.65
C ASN A 85 6.22 -3.50 16.14
N ASN A 86 7.05 -4.41 15.64
CA ASN A 86 7.08 -4.77 14.23
C ASN A 86 5.73 -5.30 13.70
N ASP A 87 4.89 -5.87 14.56
CA ASP A 87 3.55 -6.34 14.17
C ASP A 87 2.58 -5.16 13.95
N ASN A 88 2.81 -4.03 14.62
CA ASN A 88 2.05 -2.79 14.41
C ASN A 88 2.49 -2.02 13.16
N ASN A 89 3.56 -2.46 12.48
CA ASN A 89 3.90 -1.94 11.14
C ASN A 89 2.73 -2.11 10.17
N GLU A 90 1.84 -3.10 10.38
CA GLU A 90 0.65 -3.25 9.56
C GLU A 90 -0.28 -2.02 9.59
N LEU A 91 -0.28 -1.25 10.68
CA LEU A 91 -1.07 -0.03 10.81
C LEU A 91 -0.47 1.11 10.00
N LEU A 92 0.86 1.28 10.09
CA LEU A 92 1.59 2.27 9.31
C LEU A 92 1.57 1.91 7.82
N ASN A 93 1.69 0.62 7.48
CA ASN A 93 1.66 0.11 6.11
C ASN A 93 0.36 0.45 5.38
N ILE A 94 -0.80 0.48 6.07
CA ILE A 94 -2.07 0.89 5.45
C ILE A 94 -2.01 2.35 5.02
N VAL A 95 -1.51 3.22 5.90
CA VAL A 95 -1.38 4.65 5.62
C VAL A 95 -0.29 4.90 4.57
N ASP A 96 0.84 4.20 4.67
CA ASP A 96 1.94 4.32 3.71
C ASP A 96 1.51 3.88 2.32
N LYS A 97 0.72 2.80 2.21
CA LYS A 97 0.14 2.38 0.93
C LYS A 97 -0.82 3.43 0.37
N ASP A 98 -1.67 4.02 1.22
CA ASP A 98 -2.59 5.09 0.78
C ASP A 98 -1.83 6.34 0.31
N ILE A 99 -0.75 6.71 1.00
CA ILE A 99 0.15 7.80 0.60
C ILE A 99 0.84 7.45 -0.73
N GLN A 100 1.33 6.22 -0.87
CA GLN A 100 1.96 5.76 -2.10
C GLN A 100 0.99 5.88 -3.28
N ASP A 101 -0.21 5.32 -3.14
CA ASP A 101 -1.21 5.27 -4.21
C ASP A 101 -1.79 6.66 -4.55
N LYS A 102 -2.07 7.50 -3.55
CA LYS A 102 -2.76 8.79 -3.76
C LYS A 102 -1.83 9.99 -3.97
N ILE A 103 -0.58 9.91 -3.54
CA ILE A 103 0.37 11.03 -3.59
C ILE A 103 1.56 10.68 -4.47
N ILE A 104 2.27 9.58 -4.18
CA ILE A 104 3.58 9.30 -4.80
C ILE A 104 3.43 8.73 -6.22
N ASP A 105 2.47 7.82 -6.43
CA ASP A 105 2.22 7.19 -7.73
C ASP A 105 1.03 7.79 -8.48
N SER A 106 0.33 8.74 -7.83
CA SER A 106 -0.84 9.41 -8.40
C SER A 106 -0.45 10.44 -9.45
N PHE A 107 -0.61 10.05 -10.71
CA PHE A 107 -0.46 10.95 -11.85
C PHE A 107 -1.41 12.16 -11.78
N GLU A 108 -2.59 11.98 -11.17
CA GLU A 108 -3.56 13.06 -10.93
C GLU A 108 -3.00 14.14 -10.02
N PHE A 109 -2.46 13.70 -8.88
CA PHE A 109 -1.92 14.60 -7.87
C PHE A 109 -0.70 15.34 -8.43
N HIS A 110 0.18 14.61 -9.11
CA HIS A 110 1.34 15.21 -9.77
C HIS A 110 0.93 16.25 -10.84
N ASN A 111 -0.10 15.97 -11.64
CA ASN A 111 -0.57 16.92 -12.64
C ASN A 111 -1.21 18.15 -12.02
N LEU A 112 -1.94 17.98 -10.92
CA LEU A 112 -2.48 19.10 -10.16
C LEU A 112 -1.37 20.03 -9.68
N VAL A 113 -0.34 19.47 -9.02
CA VAL A 113 0.80 20.27 -8.53
C VAL A 113 1.54 20.92 -9.70
N LYS A 114 1.72 20.22 -10.82
CA LYS A 114 2.32 20.82 -12.02
C LYS A 114 1.52 21.98 -12.57
N ASN A 115 0.20 21.88 -12.65
CA ASN A 115 -0.65 22.98 -13.11
C ASN A 115 -0.48 24.19 -12.20
N ASP A 116 -0.47 23.98 -10.88
CA ASP A 116 -0.21 25.06 -9.92
C ASP A 116 1.15 25.74 -10.14
N LEU A 117 2.17 24.96 -10.47
CA LEU A 117 3.53 25.45 -10.75
C LEU A 117 3.61 26.16 -12.11
N ILE A 118 2.87 25.71 -13.12
CA ILE A 118 2.73 26.40 -14.41
C ILE A 118 2.08 27.76 -14.21
N ASP A 119 1.03 27.84 -13.38
CA ASP A 119 0.35 29.11 -13.07
C ASP A 119 1.29 30.09 -12.34
N ILE A 120 2.10 29.58 -11.40
CA ILE A 120 3.12 30.40 -10.74
C ILE A 120 4.14 30.89 -11.75
N LYS A 121 4.58 30.02 -12.67
CA LYS A 121 5.53 30.39 -13.72
C LYS A 121 4.95 31.43 -14.68
N GLN A 122 3.67 31.33 -15.04
CA GLN A 122 2.94 32.34 -15.81
C GLN A 122 2.99 33.70 -15.12
N GLU A 123 2.62 33.74 -13.84
CA GLU A 123 2.58 34.98 -13.05
C GLU A 123 3.96 35.63 -12.93
N LEU A 124 5.01 34.82 -12.79
CA LEU A 124 6.38 35.30 -12.59
C LEU A 124 7.08 35.76 -13.86
N LEU A 125 6.89 35.04 -14.97
CA LEU A 125 7.60 35.29 -16.24
C LEU A 125 6.77 36.11 -17.23
N GLY A 126 5.50 36.39 -16.92
CA GLY A 126 4.60 37.12 -17.83
C GLY A 126 4.39 36.41 -19.16
N ILE A 127 4.42 35.07 -19.16
CA ILE A 127 4.20 34.25 -20.36
C ILE A 127 2.79 34.54 -20.90
N SER A 128 2.66 34.66 -22.23
CA SER A 128 1.38 34.90 -22.90
C SER A 128 0.39 33.77 -22.61
N ASP A 129 -0.88 34.14 -22.39
CA ASP A 129 -1.98 33.20 -22.11
C ASP A 129 -2.08 32.08 -23.17
N GLU A 130 -1.74 32.37 -24.42
CA GLU A 130 -1.72 31.37 -25.50
C GLU A 130 -0.68 30.27 -25.31
N GLU A 131 0.52 30.61 -24.83
CA GLU A 131 1.59 29.63 -24.61
C GLU A 131 1.26 28.74 -23.41
N ILE A 132 0.67 29.32 -22.35
CA ILE A 132 0.24 28.55 -21.19
C ILE A 132 -0.94 27.64 -21.52
N ALA A 133 -1.89 28.11 -22.33
CA ALA A 133 -2.97 27.27 -22.82
C ALA A 133 -2.42 26.04 -23.55
N LYS A 134 -1.45 26.24 -24.45
CA LYS A 134 -0.77 25.13 -25.14
C LYS A 134 -0.06 24.18 -24.18
N ILE A 135 0.66 24.70 -23.18
CA ILE A 135 1.35 23.86 -22.17
C ILE A 135 0.34 23.06 -21.34
N LYS A 136 -0.74 23.69 -20.87
CA LYS A 136 -1.80 23.03 -20.10
C LYS A 136 -2.52 21.97 -20.92
N ASP A 137 -2.79 22.23 -22.21
CA ASP A 137 -3.40 21.27 -23.11
C ASP A 137 -2.48 20.08 -23.37
N GLN A 138 -1.17 20.30 -23.54
CA GLN A 138 -0.19 19.23 -23.68
C GLN A 138 -0.12 18.34 -22.42
N GLU A 139 -0.06 18.94 -21.22
CA GLU A 139 -0.07 18.17 -19.97
C GLU A 139 -1.41 17.43 -19.77
N LYS A 140 -2.54 18.03 -20.18
CA LYS A 140 -3.84 17.36 -20.15
C LYS A 140 -3.89 16.13 -21.08
N LEU A 141 -3.38 16.25 -22.31
CA LEU A 141 -3.27 15.12 -23.24
C LEU A 141 -2.35 14.02 -22.69
N LYS A 142 -1.23 14.41 -22.07
CA LYS A 142 -0.31 13.48 -21.42
C LYS A 142 -0.97 12.74 -20.25
N LEU A 143 -1.75 13.46 -19.43
CA LEU A 143 -2.52 12.89 -18.33
C LEU A 143 -3.54 11.87 -18.84
N GLU A 144 -4.27 12.21 -19.89
CA GLU A 144 -5.26 11.34 -20.50
C GLU A 144 -4.61 10.06 -21.07
N ARG A 145 -3.45 10.20 -21.73
CA ARG A 145 -2.66 9.06 -22.20
C ARG A 145 -2.26 8.14 -21.05
N LEU A 146 -1.75 8.69 -19.95
CA LEU A 146 -1.36 7.92 -18.76
C LEU A 146 -2.57 7.22 -18.11
N ARG A 147 -3.72 7.89 -18.03
CA ARG A 147 -4.99 7.28 -17.56
C ARG A 147 -5.38 6.07 -18.41
N MET A 148 -5.30 6.22 -19.73
CA MET A 148 -5.66 5.14 -20.66
C MET A 148 -4.67 3.97 -20.57
N GLU A 149 -3.39 4.25 -20.45
CA GLU A 149 -2.35 3.23 -20.26
C GLU A 149 -2.54 2.45 -18.95
N ALA A 150 -2.82 3.15 -17.84
CA ALA A 150 -3.13 2.52 -16.56
C ALA A 150 -4.37 1.62 -16.65
N LYS A 151 -5.46 2.11 -17.26
CA LYS A 151 -6.69 1.31 -17.50
C LYS A 151 -6.43 0.07 -18.36
N MET A 152 -5.62 0.19 -19.41
CA MET A 152 -5.27 -0.94 -20.28
C MET A 152 -4.43 -1.99 -19.54
N LYS A 153 -3.49 -1.55 -18.70
CA LYS A 153 -2.68 -2.45 -17.86
C LYS A 153 -3.55 -3.22 -16.86
N ASP A 154 -4.51 -2.54 -16.23
CA ASP A 154 -5.45 -3.18 -15.31
C ASP A 154 -6.36 -4.18 -16.03
N LEU A 155 -6.89 -3.83 -17.21
CA LEU A 155 -7.71 -4.72 -18.02
C LEU A 155 -6.92 -5.97 -18.44
N LYS A 156 -5.66 -5.81 -18.85
CA LYS A 156 -4.77 -6.92 -19.21
C LYS A 156 -4.50 -7.83 -18.01
N ARG A 157 -4.31 -7.27 -16.81
CA ARG A 157 -4.15 -8.05 -15.56
C ARG A 157 -5.39 -8.87 -15.26
N ILE A 158 -6.58 -8.27 -15.38
CA ILE A 158 -7.86 -8.97 -15.16
C ILE A 158 -8.05 -10.11 -16.15
N GLN A 159 -7.78 -9.87 -17.44
CA GLN A 159 -7.87 -10.91 -18.47
C GLN A 159 -6.91 -12.07 -18.19
N GLN A 160 -5.66 -11.77 -17.78
CA GLN A 160 -4.68 -12.80 -17.43
C GLN A 160 -5.12 -13.63 -16.23
N GLN A 161 -5.68 -13.00 -15.19
CA GLN A 161 -6.22 -13.72 -14.03
C GLN A 161 -7.40 -14.62 -14.40
N GLN A 162 -8.29 -14.15 -15.29
CA GLN A 162 -9.41 -14.97 -15.78
C GLN A 162 -8.92 -16.20 -16.56
N LEU A 163 -7.92 -16.05 -17.43
CA LEU A 163 -7.32 -17.18 -18.14
C LEU A 163 -6.70 -18.20 -17.18
N GLN A 164 -5.93 -17.74 -16.19
CA GLN A 164 -5.35 -18.62 -15.17
C GLN A 164 -6.41 -19.38 -14.36
N ASN A 165 -7.51 -18.72 -14.01
CA ASN A 165 -8.62 -19.36 -13.30
C ASN A 165 -9.31 -20.42 -14.16
N GLN A 166 -9.49 -20.18 -15.46
CA GLN A 166 -10.05 -21.16 -16.40
C GLN A 166 -9.13 -22.37 -16.58
N GLU A 167 -7.81 -22.15 -16.69
CA GLU A 167 -6.82 -23.23 -16.78
C GLU A 167 -6.82 -24.11 -15.53
N GLN A 168 -6.90 -23.49 -14.34
CA GLN A 168 -7.00 -24.23 -13.08
C GLN A 168 -8.28 -25.06 -13.01
N GLN A 169 -9.43 -24.49 -13.41
CA GLN A 169 -10.69 -25.24 -13.47
C GLN A 169 -10.60 -26.42 -14.44
N HIS A 170 -10.02 -26.23 -15.63
CA HIS A 170 -9.79 -27.32 -16.58
C HIS A 170 -8.85 -28.41 -16.06
N GLN A 171 -7.81 -28.05 -15.29
CA GLN A 171 -6.93 -29.04 -14.65
C GLN A 171 -7.65 -29.82 -13.54
N VAL A 172 -8.42 -29.14 -12.70
CA VAL A 172 -9.25 -29.79 -11.68
C VAL A 172 -10.21 -30.78 -12.36
N GLU A 173 -10.89 -30.36 -13.42
CA GLU A 173 -11.82 -31.21 -14.16
C GLU A 173 -11.13 -32.42 -14.82
N LYS A 174 -9.92 -32.24 -15.37
CA LYS A 174 -9.09 -33.35 -15.89
C LYS A 174 -8.68 -34.32 -14.78
N ASN A 175 -8.30 -33.82 -13.61
CA ASN A 175 -7.93 -34.64 -12.46
C ASN A 175 -9.13 -35.42 -11.91
N TYR A 176 -10.32 -34.80 -11.85
CA TYR A 176 -11.56 -35.50 -11.51
C TYR A 176 -11.89 -36.61 -12.53
N LYS A 177 -11.74 -36.36 -13.84
CA LYS A 177 -11.97 -37.37 -14.89
C LYS A 177 -10.94 -38.51 -14.84
N ASN A 178 -9.68 -38.22 -14.53
CA ASN A 178 -8.63 -39.24 -14.40
C ASN A 178 -8.83 -40.12 -13.15
N ASN A 179 -9.26 -39.53 -12.02
CA ASN A 179 -9.59 -40.31 -10.82
C ASN A 179 -10.78 -41.26 -11.02
N PHE A 180 -11.73 -40.92 -11.91
CA PHE A 180 -12.84 -41.82 -12.25
C PHE A 180 -12.38 -43.00 -13.13
N LYS A 181 -11.44 -42.79 -14.05
CA LYS A 181 -10.92 -43.87 -14.91
C LYS A 181 -10.06 -44.87 -14.15
N ILE A 182 -9.24 -44.43 -13.19
CA ILE A 182 -8.35 -45.33 -12.45
C ILE A 182 -9.15 -46.27 -11.52
N LYS A 183 -10.28 -45.81 -10.95
CA LYS A 183 -11.14 -46.65 -10.12
C LYS A 183 -11.80 -47.82 -10.87
N ASN A 184 -12.03 -47.69 -12.18
CA ASN A 184 -12.61 -48.76 -12.99
C ASN A 184 -11.57 -49.75 -13.55
N LEU A 185 -10.27 -49.40 -13.57
CA LEU A 185 -9.20 -50.37 -13.87
C LEU A 185 -8.72 -51.11 -12.61
N ALA A 186 -8.73 -50.45 -11.45
CA ALA A 186 -8.35 -51.07 -10.18
C ALA A 186 -9.36 -52.10 -9.66
N SER A 187 -10.61 -52.09 -10.15
CA SER A 187 -11.64 -53.06 -9.76
C SER A 187 -11.53 -54.41 -10.47
N SER A 188 -10.69 -54.56 -11.50
CA SER A 188 -10.59 -55.80 -12.29
C SER A 188 -9.34 -56.64 -11.99
N SER A 189 -8.46 -56.24 -11.06
CA SER A 189 -7.17 -56.93 -10.84
C SER A 189 -6.77 -57.17 -9.37
N SER A 190 -7.70 -57.23 -8.43
CA SER A 190 -7.35 -57.53 -7.03
C SER A 190 -8.47 -58.24 -6.27
N ASN A 191 -8.41 -59.57 -6.36
CA ASN A 191 -9.15 -60.49 -5.50
C ASN A 191 -8.59 -60.46 -4.07
N HIS A 192 -8.94 -59.46 -3.24
CA HIS A 192 -8.91 -59.65 -1.77
C HIS A 192 -9.84 -58.69 -1.03
N ARG A 193 -11.04 -59.21 -0.75
CA ARG A 193 -12.05 -58.67 0.16
C ARG A 193 -11.51 -58.64 1.60
N VAL A 194 -11.32 -57.47 2.21
CA VAL A 194 -11.53 -57.30 3.66
C VAL A 194 -12.03 -55.88 3.95
N ASN A 195 -13.34 -55.77 4.22
CA ASN A 195 -13.97 -54.57 4.78
C ASN A 195 -13.61 -54.45 6.27
N LYS A 196 -12.76 -53.49 6.65
CA LYS A 196 -12.69 -53.00 8.04
C LYS A 196 -12.57 -51.46 8.03
N PRO A 197 -13.51 -50.72 8.66
CA PRO A 197 -13.46 -49.26 8.72
C PRO A 197 -12.31 -48.79 9.64
N PRO A 198 -11.81 -47.55 9.46
CA PRO A 198 -10.67 -47.04 10.20
C PRO A 198 -11.06 -46.76 11.66
N ARG A 199 -10.30 -47.31 12.61
CA ARG A 199 -10.41 -46.97 14.04
C ARG A 199 -9.59 -45.71 14.33
N PHE A 200 -10.24 -44.66 14.81
CA PHE A 200 -9.59 -43.49 15.39
C PHE A 200 -9.12 -43.82 16.82
N ASN A 201 -7.84 -43.62 17.11
CA ASN A 201 -7.30 -43.72 18.46
C ASN A 201 -7.26 -42.33 19.09
N PHE A 202 -8.14 -42.06 20.06
CA PHE A 202 -7.99 -40.96 21.01
C PHE A 202 -7.03 -41.40 22.11
N ARG A 203 -5.88 -40.73 22.24
CA ARG A 203 -4.89 -40.99 23.28
C ARG A 203 -4.83 -39.78 24.21
N ASP A 204 -5.65 -39.82 25.26
CA ASP A 204 -5.46 -39.02 26.46
C ASP A 204 -4.62 -39.83 27.44
N SER A 205 -3.48 -39.29 27.90
CA SER A 205 -2.94 -39.58 29.25
C SER A 205 -1.75 -38.67 29.55
N ASN A 206 -1.98 -37.85 30.57
CA ASN A 206 -1.02 -37.04 31.31
C ASN A 206 0.06 -37.88 32.03
N ASN A 207 1.16 -37.17 32.28
CA ASN A 207 2.08 -37.24 33.42
C ASN A 207 3.34 -38.13 33.40
N ASN A 208 4.41 -37.44 33.85
CA ASN A 208 5.70 -37.86 34.40
C ASN A 208 6.83 -38.03 33.37
N ILE A 209 7.68 -37.00 33.19
CA ILE A 209 8.86 -36.63 34.02
C ILE A 209 9.91 -37.75 34.00
N THR A 210 11.00 -37.53 33.24
CA THR A 210 12.39 -37.45 33.75
C THR A 210 13.36 -37.14 32.60
N ASP A 211 14.05 -36.02 32.77
CA ASP A 211 15.42 -35.64 32.38
C ASP A 211 16.15 -36.38 31.25
N THR A 212 16.63 -35.59 30.28
CA THR A 212 18.07 -35.50 29.94
C THR A 212 18.35 -34.30 29.03
N TYR A 213 19.15 -33.37 29.53
CA TYR A 213 19.78 -32.27 28.80
C TYR A 213 20.90 -32.82 27.91
N ASP A 214 21.00 -32.40 26.65
CA ASP A 214 22.19 -31.70 26.14
C ASP A 214 22.05 -31.15 24.70
N LYS A 215 22.71 -30.00 24.48
CA LYS A 215 23.33 -29.45 23.26
C LYS A 215 22.51 -28.78 22.12
N GLN A 216 22.58 -27.43 22.19
CA GLN A 216 23.25 -26.51 21.23
C GLN A 216 22.78 -26.49 19.77
N THR A 217 21.94 -25.53 19.38
CA THR A 217 22.28 -24.22 18.73
C THR A 217 23.03 -24.29 17.41
N SER A 218 22.37 -23.95 16.29
CA SER A 218 22.89 -23.01 15.27
C SER A 218 21.84 -22.71 14.17
N GLN A 219 21.68 -21.42 13.86
CA GLN A 219 20.80 -20.81 12.86
C GLN A 219 21.28 -21.05 11.41
N PRO A 220 20.44 -20.73 10.40
CA PRO A 220 20.93 -20.11 9.18
C PRO A 220 20.34 -18.72 8.93
N THR A 221 21.30 -17.80 8.85
CA THR A 221 21.43 -16.48 8.23
C THR A 221 20.38 -15.97 7.22
N LYS A 222 20.13 -14.65 7.36
CA LYS A 222 19.40 -13.74 6.46
C LYS A 222 20.17 -13.50 5.14
N GLU A 223 19.51 -13.67 3.99
CA GLU A 223 19.95 -13.07 2.72
C GLU A 223 19.09 -11.86 2.35
N LYS A 224 19.74 -10.71 2.20
CA LYS A 224 19.18 -9.46 1.69
C LYS A 224 19.35 -9.41 0.17
N LYS A 225 18.27 -9.47 -0.60
CA LYS A 225 18.27 -9.02 -2.01
C LYS A 225 17.95 -7.52 -2.08
N LYS A 226 18.93 -6.75 -2.53
CA LYS A 226 18.81 -5.34 -2.93
C LYS A 226 18.51 -5.32 -4.42
N ASP A 227 17.27 -5.07 -4.81
CA ASP A 227 16.95 -4.72 -6.19
C ASP A 227 17.04 -3.19 -6.34
N LYS A 228 18.11 -2.75 -7.00
CA LYS A 228 18.26 -1.38 -7.52
C LYS A 228 17.50 -1.31 -8.84
N ILE A 229 16.41 -0.54 -8.89
CA ILE A 229 15.79 -0.15 -10.16
C ILE A 229 16.52 1.11 -10.66
N SER A 230 17.13 0.98 -11.84
CA SER A 230 17.76 2.06 -12.59
C SER A 230 16.69 2.79 -13.41
N PHE A 231 16.60 4.12 -13.29
CA PHE A 231 15.74 4.95 -14.13
C PHE A 231 16.59 5.57 -15.25
N MET A 232 16.38 5.12 -16.50
CA MET A 232 16.93 5.76 -17.70
C MET A 232 16.05 6.95 -18.08
N MET A 233 16.68 8.12 -18.26
CA MET A 233 16.10 9.29 -18.90
C MET A 233 16.55 9.35 -20.36
N TYR A 234 15.60 9.40 -21.29
CA TYR A 234 15.64 10.12 -22.57
C TYR A 234 14.22 10.61 -22.87
#